data_AF-A0A4R4K2E8-F1
#
_entry.id   AF-A0A4R4K2E8-F1
#
_cell.length_a   1.000
_cell.length_b   1.000
_cell.length_c   1.000
_cell.angle_alpha   90.00
_cell.angle_beta   90.00
_cell.angle_gamma   90.00
#
_symmetry.space_group_name_H-M   'P 1'
#
loop_
_entity.id
_entity.type
_entity.pdbx_description
1 polymer ?
#
loop_
_entity_poly.entity_id
_entity_poly.type
_entity_poly.pdbx_seq_one_letter_code
_entity_poly.pdbx_strand_id
1 'polypeptide(L)'
;YEQANRNNPVWGFTHWGAESPLTYSQQMYQFVYEMLAMGNTTLFLDVYPLHVFYAERGLEALRECLGSRKNIYGSGQHPILWPVGKETLEFGTNHKEILQAFETIETGNIAKSVELLATHEQVNILQPAMYDDMGLKWLLRSNHFSYVIGIPSGAAEAIELTLASQCRRIDDGRTIGFSNNVTANLGDINQRMPFVLRAAKQFDDLLQSDKRQQLEHSILEIALGGGVR
;
A
#
# COMPACT_ATOMS: atom_id res chain seq x y z
N TYR A 1 -4.37 4.27 24.19
CA TYR A 1 -3.16 3.85 23.48
C TYR A 1 -2.92 2.35 23.61
N GLU A 2 -2.60 1.83 24.81
CA GLU A 2 -2.31 0.39 24.99
C GLU A 2 -3.43 -0.54 24.55
N GLN A 3 -4.69 -0.21 24.83
CA GLN A 3 -5.82 -1.07 24.47
C GLN A 3 -6.10 -1.12 22.96
N ALA A 4 -5.84 -0.01 22.25
CA ALA A 4 -5.95 0.03 20.78
C ALA A 4 -4.81 -0.76 20.12
N ASN A 5 -3.59 -0.71 20.68
CA ASN A 5 -2.47 -1.54 20.22
C ASN A 5 -2.66 -3.03 20.57
N ARG A 6 -3.34 -3.37 21.67
CA ARG A 6 -3.69 -4.77 21.98
C ARG A 6 -4.73 -5.33 21.00
N ASN A 7 -5.70 -4.52 20.59
CA ASN A 7 -6.78 -4.94 19.68
C ASN A 7 -6.33 -4.94 18.21
N ASN A 8 -5.42 -4.04 17.84
CA ASN A 8 -4.79 -3.93 16.52
C ASN A 8 -3.27 -3.76 16.70
N PRO A 9 -2.53 -4.86 16.88
CA PRO A 9 -1.09 -4.79 17.08
C PRO A 9 -0.44 -4.19 15.84
N VAL A 10 0.09 -2.98 15.98
CA VAL A 10 0.96 -2.38 14.99
C VAL A 10 2.37 -2.89 15.31
N TRP A 11 2.94 -3.68 14.40
CA TRP A 11 4.32 -4.16 14.55
C TRP A 11 5.26 -2.95 14.48
N GLY A 12 5.62 -2.42 15.65
CA GLY A 12 6.53 -1.28 15.79
C GLY A 12 7.99 -1.71 15.90
N PHE A 13 8.89 -0.76 15.60
CA PHE A 13 10.35 -0.86 15.63
C PHE A 13 11.00 -1.31 16.96
N THR A 14 10.21 -1.65 17.99
CA THR A 14 10.69 -1.98 19.35
C THR A 14 11.25 -3.40 19.50
N HIS A 15 11.37 -4.20 18.44
CA HIS A 15 11.96 -5.55 18.52
C HIS A 15 13.40 -5.67 17.98
N TRP A 16 14.04 -4.57 17.61
CA TRP A 16 15.44 -4.55 17.19
C TRP A 16 16.43 -4.47 18.39
N GLY A 17 16.13 -5.19 19.48
CA GLY A 17 16.97 -5.29 20.66
C GLY A 17 17.67 -6.65 20.73
N ALA A 18 18.96 -6.66 21.06
CA ALA A 18 19.85 -7.82 21.09
C ALA A 18 19.24 -9.06 21.78
N GLU A 19 19.48 -10.23 21.18
CA GLU A 19 18.93 -11.57 21.51
C GLU A 19 17.64 -11.98 20.76
N SER A 20 17.55 -11.70 19.45
CA SER A 20 16.56 -12.39 18.62
C SER A 20 17.00 -13.84 18.36
N PRO A 21 16.16 -14.87 18.62
CA PRO A 21 16.46 -16.27 18.32
C PRO A 21 16.43 -16.57 16.81
N LEU A 22 16.13 -15.58 15.98
CA LEU A 22 16.01 -15.70 14.53
C LEU A 22 17.38 -15.64 13.84
N THR A 23 17.54 -16.45 12.79
CA THR A 23 18.68 -16.34 11.88
C THR A 23 18.68 -14.98 11.18
N TYR A 24 19.84 -14.57 10.64
CA TYR A 24 19.96 -13.31 9.90
C TYR A 24 18.95 -13.21 8.73
N SER A 25 18.74 -14.30 7.99
CA SER A 25 17.76 -14.32 6.89
C SER A 25 16.32 -14.17 7.40
N GLN A 26 15.97 -14.81 8.53
CA GLN A 26 14.65 -14.66 9.15
C GLN A 26 14.41 -13.22 9.62
N GLN A 27 15.43 -12.54 10.16
CA GLN A 27 15.33 -11.12 10.53
C GLN A 27 15.08 -10.23 9.31
N MET A 28 15.75 -10.51 8.18
CA MET A 28 15.51 -9.77 6.92
C MET A 28 14.09 -9.97 6.40
N TYR A 29 13.57 -11.20 6.42
CA TYR A 29 12.19 -11.47 6.02
C TYR A 29 11.17 -10.80 6.94
N GLN A 30 11.40 -10.87 8.26
CA GLN A 30 10.57 -10.19 9.24
C GLN A 30 10.58 -8.68 9.00
N PHE A 31 11.74 -8.08 8.75
CA PHE A 31 11.84 -6.66 8.43
C PHE A 31 11.03 -6.28 7.20
N VAL A 32 11.16 -7.01 6.09
CA VAL A 32 10.36 -6.75 4.88
C VAL A 32 8.87 -6.88 5.17
N TYR A 33 8.46 -7.93 5.90
CA TYR A 33 7.07 -8.14 6.29
C TYR A 33 6.52 -6.99 7.13
N GLU A 34 7.26 -6.54 8.15
CA GLU A 34 6.88 -5.43 9.01
C GLU A 34 6.77 -4.12 8.23
N MET A 35 7.70 -3.85 7.31
CA MET A 35 7.67 -2.66 6.45
C MET A 35 6.45 -2.66 5.53
N LEU A 36 6.12 -3.80 4.91
CA LEU A 36 4.94 -3.93 4.06
C LEU A 36 3.64 -3.78 4.88
N ALA A 37 3.57 -4.40 6.05
CA ALA A 37 2.42 -4.29 6.96
C ALA A 37 2.22 -2.84 7.43
N MET A 38 3.30 -2.16 7.79
CA MET A 38 3.30 -0.75 8.17
C MET A 38 2.84 0.14 7.00
N GLY A 39 3.38 -0.06 5.79
CA GLY A 39 2.96 0.66 4.59
C GLY A 39 1.46 0.51 4.31
N ASN A 40 0.95 -0.73 4.30
CA ASN A 40 -0.47 -1.01 4.07
C ASN A 40 -1.37 -0.40 5.15
N THR A 41 -0.97 -0.50 6.42
CA THR A 41 -1.70 0.10 7.54
C THR A 41 -1.73 1.63 7.42
N THR A 42 -0.62 2.25 7.03
CA THR A 42 -0.51 3.70 6.82
C THR A 42 -1.45 4.17 5.72
N LEU A 43 -1.46 3.47 4.58
CA LEU A 43 -2.39 3.73 3.48
C LEU A 43 -3.83 3.60 3.93
N PHE A 44 -4.18 2.51 4.62
CA PHE A 44 -5.54 2.29 5.11
C PHE A 44 -5.99 3.43 6.04
N LEU A 45 -5.16 3.83 7.00
CA LEU A 45 -5.51 4.87 7.95
C LEU A 45 -5.61 6.27 7.33
N ASP A 46 -4.92 6.54 6.22
CA ASP A 46 -5.03 7.83 5.52
C ASP A 46 -6.13 7.83 4.45
N VAL A 47 -6.10 6.88 3.53
CA VAL A 47 -6.85 6.92 2.27
C VAL A 47 -8.28 6.39 2.41
N TYR A 48 -8.50 5.32 3.16
CA TYR A 48 -9.85 4.75 3.32
C TYR A 48 -10.82 5.76 3.98
N PRO A 49 -10.47 6.44 5.08
CA PRO A 49 -11.34 7.46 5.67
C PRO A 49 -11.66 8.62 4.72
N LEU A 50 -10.76 8.99 3.81
CA LEU A 50 -11.04 10.03 2.80
C LEU A 50 -12.17 9.60 1.86
N HIS A 51 -12.13 8.35 1.39
CA HIS A 51 -13.17 7.78 0.53
C HIS A 51 -14.52 7.66 1.26
N VAL A 52 -14.51 7.17 2.49
CA VAL A 52 -15.73 7.07 3.31
C VAL A 52 -16.32 8.45 3.56
N PHE A 53 -15.50 9.41 3.97
CA PHE A 53 -15.96 10.78 4.23
C PHE A 53 -16.55 11.41 2.96
N TYR A 54 -15.87 11.27 1.81
CA TYR A 54 -16.38 11.74 0.52
C TYR A 54 -17.72 11.07 0.16
N ALA A 55 -17.82 9.75 0.30
CA ALA A 55 -19.04 9.01 -0.01
C ALA A 55 -20.24 9.43 0.88
N GLU A 56 -19.99 9.78 2.15
CA GLU A 56 -21.04 10.19 3.08
C GLU A 56 -21.39 11.67 3.02
N ARG A 57 -20.42 12.56 2.76
CA ARG A 57 -20.53 14.01 2.92
C ARG A 57 -20.35 14.81 1.64
N GLY A 58 -19.84 14.19 0.58
CA GLY A 58 -19.58 14.83 -0.71
C GLY A 58 -18.31 15.68 -0.76
N LEU A 59 -18.03 16.22 -1.95
CA LEU A 59 -16.80 16.97 -2.25
C LEU A 59 -16.66 18.27 -1.46
N GLU A 60 -17.76 19.02 -1.27
CA GLU A 60 -17.72 20.34 -0.62
C GLU A 60 -17.27 20.21 0.84
N ALA A 61 -17.90 19.31 1.61
CA ALA A 61 -17.49 19.01 2.97
C ALA A 61 -16.05 18.48 3.01
N LEU A 62 -15.65 17.64 2.05
CA LEU A 62 -14.28 17.13 1.99
C LEU A 62 -13.29 18.30 1.85
N ARG A 63 -13.54 19.22 0.92
CA ARG A 63 -12.70 20.40 0.69
C ARG A 63 -12.53 21.25 1.95
N GLU A 64 -13.61 21.48 2.69
CA GLU A 64 -13.59 22.28 3.91
C GLU A 64 -12.85 21.57 5.05
N CYS A 65 -13.05 20.27 5.21
CA CYS A 65 -12.53 19.50 6.34
C CYS A 65 -11.14 18.90 6.13
N LEU A 66 -10.65 18.78 4.88
CA LEU A 66 -9.42 18.04 4.55
C LEU A 66 -8.21 18.50 5.36
N GLY A 67 -8.00 19.82 5.48
CA GLY A 67 -6.88 20.39 6.23
C GLY A 67 -6.96 20.21 7.75
N SER A 68 -8.16 19.93 8.28
CA SER A 68 -8.40 19.71 9.70
C SER A 68 -8.06 18.29 10.16
N ARG A 69 -7.81 17.35 9.22
CA ARG A 69 -7.46 15.96 9.52
C ARG A 69 -6.22 15.84 10.41
N LYS A 70 -5.23 16.71 10.28
CA LYS A 70 -4.05 16.67 11.17
C LYS A 70 -4.39 16.81 12.67
N ASN A 71 -5.52 17.44 13.00
CA ASN A 71 -5.90 17.73 14.38
C ASN A 71 -6.41 16.50 15.15
N ILE A 72 -6.80 15.41 14.47
CA ILE A 72 -7.24 14.17 15.13
C ILE A 72 -6.07 13.22 15.47
N TYR A 73 -4.83 13.59 15.11
CA TYR A 73 -3.65 12.87 15.55
C TYR A 73 -3.38 13.09 17.04
N GLY A 74 -3.28 12.01 17.82
CA GLY A 74 -2.89 12.07 19.23
C GLY A 74 -3.87 12.81 20.17
N SER A 75 -5.00 13.32 19.66
CA SER A 75 -5.98 14.07 20.43
C SER A 75 -7.36 13.39 20.38
N GLY A 76 -8.13 13.49 21.47
CA GLY A 76 -9.51 12.97 21.55
C GLY A 76 -9.66 11.60 22.23
N GLN A 77 -10.91 11.12 22.28
CA GLN A 77 -11.30 9.86 22.93
C GLN A 77 -10.81 8.62 22.14
N HIS A 78 -10.55 8.78 20.84
CA HIS A 78 -10.09 7.73 19.93
C HIS A 78 -8.92 8.22 19.05
N PRO A 79 -7.71 8.34 19.60
CA PRO A 79 -6.56 8.83 18.85
C PRO A 79 -6.16 7.85 17.73
N ILE A 80 -5.81 8.38 16.55
CA ILE A 80 -5.28 7.58 15.45
C ILE A 80 -3.90 7.04 15.84
N LEU A 81 -3.73 5.72 15.74
CA LEU A 81 -2.43 5.06 15.87
C LEU A 81 -1.67 5.18 14.55
N TRP A 82 -0.78 6.16 14.46
CA TRP A 82 -0.02 6.41 13.24
C TRP A 82 1.30 5.60 13.24
N PRO A 83 1.43 4.55 12.42
CA PRO A 83 2.48 3.54 12.57
C PRO A 83 3.88 4.04 12.18
N VAL A 84 3.97 4.98 11.25
CA VAL A 84 5.23 5.54 10.71
C VAL A 84 5.88 6.57 11.64
N GLY A 85 5.16 7.03 12.65
CA GLY A 85 5.61 8.10 13.54
C GLY A 85 5.56 9.49 12.89
N LYS A 86 5.41 10.52 13.73
CA LYS A 86 5.28 11.91 13.27
C LYS A 86 6.55 12.44 12.59
N GLU A 87 7.72 12.00 13.04
CA GLU A 87 9.02 12.46 12.52
C GLU A 87 9.24 12.03 11.06
N THR A 88 8.73 10.86 10.69
CA THR A 88 8.84 10.31 9.33
C THR A 88 7.78 10.92 8.40
N LEU A 89 6.53 10.98 8.86
CA LEU A 89 5.41 11.46 8.07
C LEU A 89 4.31 12.00 8.99
N GLU A 90 3.96 13.27 8.84
CA GLU A 90 2.88 13.86 9.63
C GLU A 90 1.50 13.38 9.14
N PHE A 91 0.67 12.90 10.07
CA PHE A 91 -0.70 12.47 9.78
C PHE A 91 -1.56 13.63 9.28
N GLY A 92 -2.39 13.36 8.27
CA GLY A 92 -3.41 14.29 7.79
C GLY A 92 -2.82 15.50 7.06
N THR A 93 -1.62 15.37 6.49
CA THR A 93 -1.01 16.39 5.64
C THR A 93 -1.91 16.63 4.42
N ASN A 94 -2.22 17.89 4.16
CA ASN A 94 -3.13 18.29 3.09
C ASN A 94 -2.38 18.37 1.75
N HIS A 95 -2.20 17.22 1.11
CA HIS A 95 -1.64 17.13 -0.23
C HIS A 95 -2.69 17.50 -1.28
N LYS A 96 -2.30 18.34 -2.25
CA LYS A 96 -3.21 18.82 -3.31
C LYS A 96 -3.80 17.67 -4.13
N GLU A 97 -3.05 16.60 -4.30
CA GLU A 97 -3.43 15.41 -5.07
C GLU A 97 -4.71 14.78 -4.51
N ILE A 98 -4.92 14.85 -3.20
CA ILE A 98 -6.12 14.31 -2.54
C ILE A 98 -7.36 15.02 -3.08
N LEU A 99 -7.43 16.34 -2.90
CA LEU A 99 -8.60 17.13 -3.31
C LEU A 99 -8.81 17.05 -4.82
N GLN A 100 -7.73 17.14 -5.61
CA GLN A 100 -7.79 17.03 -7.06
C GLN A 100 -8.35 15.68 -7.51
N ALA A 101 -8.01 14.59 -6.83
CA ALA A 101 -8.56 13.28 -7.17
C ALA A 101 -10.09 13.28 -7.04
N PHE A 102 -10.62 13.69 -5.89
CA PHE A 102 -12.07 13.74 -5.68
C PHE A 102 -12.78 14.75 -6.58
N GLU A 103 -12.14 15.89 -6.93
CA GLU A 103 -12.65 16.80 -7.96
C GLU A 103 -12.78 16.11 -9.33
N THR A 104 -11.80 15.30 -9.71
CA THR A 104 -11.85 14.58 -11.00
C THR A 104 -12.95 13.52 -11.03
N ILE A 105 -13.32 12.93 -9.88
CA ILE A 105 -14.50 12.04 -9.77
C ILE A 105 -15.79 12.78 -10.15
N GLU A 106 -16.02 13.99 -9.62
CA GLU A 106 -17.21 14.80 -9.94
C GLU A 106 -17.31 15.14 -11.44
N THR A 107 -16.17 15.28 -12.12
CA THR A 107 -16.11 15.53 -13.57
C THR A 107 -16.23 14.25 -14.42
N GLY A 108 -16.37 13.07 -13.79
CA GLY A 108 -16.46 11.78 -14.46
C GLY A 108 -15.12 11.21 -14.94
N ASN A 109 -13.98 11.81 -14.56
CA ASN A 109 -12.66 11.35 -14.97
C ASN A 109 -12.02 10.44 -13.90
N ILE A 110 -12.56 9.21 -13.79
CA ILE A 110 -12.11 8.22 -12.81
C ILE A 110 -10.65 7.82 -13.01
N ALA A 111 -10.21 7.64 -14.25
CA ALA A 111 -8.82 7.28 -14.55
C ALA A 111 -7.84 8.33 -13.99
N LYS A 112 -8.16 9.62 -14.14
CA LYS A 112 -7.32 10.69 -13.56
C LYS A 112 -7.39 10.72 -12.04
N SER A 113 -8.56 10.46 -11.46
CA SER A 113 -8.69 10.33 -10.00
C SER A 113 -7.79 9.23 -9.46
N VAL A 114 -7.78 8.05 -10.10
CA VAL A 114 -6.94 6.92 -9.69
C VAL A 114 -5.45 7.26 -9.81
N GLU A 115 -5.03 7.96 -10.87
CA GLU A 115 -3.65 8.42 -11.02
C GLU A 115 -3.22 9.39 -9.89
N LEU A 116 -4.10 10.33 -9.52
CA LEU A 116 -3.84 11.31 -8.46
C LEU A 116 -3.80 10.65 -7.08
N LEU A 117 -4.72 9.72 -6.78
CA LEU A 117 -4.68 8.93 -5.55
C LEU A 117 -3.44 8.04 -5.51
N ALA A 118 -3.10 7.34 -6.60
CA ALA A 118 -1.88 6.55 -6.67
C ALA A 118 -0.63 7.43 -6.45
N THR A 119 -0.62 8.66 -6.96
CA THR A 119 0.47 9.60 -6.68
C THR A 119 0.55 9.93 -5.19
N HIS A 120 -0.58 10.25 -4.55
CA HIS A 120 -0.63 10.51 -3.11
C HIS A 120 -0.14 9.30 -2.30
N GLU A 121 -0.66 8.11 -2.60
CA GLU A 121 -0.26 6.87 -1.94
C GLU A 121 1.23 6.54 -2.12
N GLN A 122 1.72 6.58 -3.36
CA GLN A 122 3.06 6.09 -3.68
C GLN A 122 4.17 7.10 -3.40
N VAL A 123 3.87 8.40 -3.54
CA VAL A 123 4.86 9.49 -3.38
C VAL A 123 4.75 10.12 -2.01
N ASN A 124 3.55 10.52 -1.58
CA ASN A 124 3.40 11.29 -0.35
C ASN A 124 3.36 10.39 0.90
N ILE A 125 2.92 9.14 0.76
CA ILE A 125 2.83 8.20 1.89
C ILE A 125 3.94 7.16 1.84
N LEU A 126 3.91 6.24 0.87
CA LEU A 126 4.79 5.07 0.87
C LEU A 126 6.27 5.42 0.64
N GLN A 127 6.57 6.49 -0.10
CA GLN A 127 7.96 6.89 -0.32
C GLN A 127 8.66 7.23 1.01
N PRO A 128 8.21 8.22 1.80
CA PRO A 128 8.82 8.53 3.08
C PRO A 128 8.60 7.43 4.14
N ALA A 129 7.44 6.75 4.13
CA ALA A 129 7.11 5.74 5.14
C ALA A 129 7.96 4.47 5.04
N MET A 130 8.31 4.06 3.82
CA MET A 130 8.81 2.72 3.55
C MET A 130 9.92 2.72 2.50
N TYR A 131 9.64 3.29 1.33
CA TYR A 131 10.57 3.15 0.21
C TYR A 131 11.81 4.00 0.34
N ASP A 132 11.92 4.99 1.24
CA ASP A 132 13.15 5.74 1.50
C ASP A 132 14.13 5.02 2.42
N ASP A 133 13.68 3.98 3.12
CA ASP A 133 14.54 3.13 3.93
C ASP A 133 15.58 2.40 3.06
N MET A 134 16.86 2.65 3.34
CA MET A 134 17.97 2.08 2.56
C MET A 134 18.04 0.56 2.68
N GLY A 135 17.71 0.00 3.84
CA GLY A 135 17.68 -1.44 4.08
C GLY A 135 16.64 -2.11 3.20
N LEU A 136 15.42 -1.57 3.18
CA LEU A 136 14.34 -2.09 2.37
C LEU A 136 14.63 -1.95 0.86
N LYS A 137 15.11 -0.79 0.41
CA LYS A 137 15.55 -0.60 -0.99
C LYS A 137 16.53 -1.69 -1.42
N TRP A 138 17.52 -1.97 -0.57
CA TRP A 138 18.53 -2.98 -0.85
C TRP A 138 17.95 -4.39 -0.89
N LEU A 139 17.09 -4.75 0.06
CA LEU A 139 16.44 -6.05 0.13
C LEU A 139 15.55 -6.32 -1.08
N LEU A 140 14.71 -5.36 -1.47
CA LEU A 140 13.83 -5.47 -2.64
C LEU A 140 14.65 -5.64 -3.92
N ARG A 141 15.74 -4.89 -4.07
CA ARG A 141 16.62 -4.99 -5.24
C ARG A 141 17.35 -6.34 -5.29
N SER A 142 17.84 -6.82 -4.15
CA SER A 142 18.51 -8.13 -4.05
C SER A 142 17.55 -9.28 -4.34
N ASN A 143 16.31 -9.21 -3.85
CA ASN A 143 15.24 -10.15 -4.21
C ASN A 143 14.99 -10.13 -5.72
N HIS A 144 14.80 -8.96 -6.32
CA HIS A 144 14.52 -8.84 -7.74
C HIS A 144 15.65 -9.39 -8.62
N PHE A 145 16.90 -9.05 -8.29
CA PHE A 145 18.08 -9.59 -8.97
C PHE A 145 18.13 -11.12 -8.90
N SER A 146 17.93 -11.68 -7.70
CA SER A 146 17.96 -13.13 -7.48
C SER A 146 16.82 -13.84 -8.21
N TYR A 147 15.63 -13.24 -8.26
CA TYR A 147 14.48 -13.75 -9.00
C TYR A 147 14.77 -13.81 -10.51
N VAL A 148 15.32 -12.75 -11.09
CA VAL A 148 15.59 -12.70 -12.54
C VAL A 148 16.75 -13.61 -12.94
N ILE A 149 17.80 -13.72 -12.11
CA ILE A 149 18.96 -14.58 -12.41
C ILE A 149 18.72 -16.05 -12.02
N GLY A 150 17.79 -16.32 -11.11
CA GLY A 150 17.49 -17.67 -10.62
C GLY A 150 18.53 -18.24 -9.66
N ILE A 151 19.39 -17.39 -9.08
CA ILE A 151 20.46 -17.79 -8.15
C ILE A 151 20.44 -16.87 -6.92
N PRO A 152 20.40 -17.41 -5.69
CA PRO A 152 20.18 -18.83 -5.36
C PRO A 152 18.75 -19.28 -5.70
N SER A 153 18.58 -20.55 -6.08
CA SER A 153 17.27 -21.07 -6.48
C SER A 153 16.29 -21.12 -5.31
N GLY A 154 15.04 -20.69 -5.55
CA GLY A 154 13.90 -20.97 -4.67
C GLY A 154 13.72 -20.09 -3.43
N ALA A 155 14.52 -19.02 -3.28
CA ALA A 155 14.37 -18.07 -2.16
C ALA A 155 13.80 -16.71 -2.57
N ALA A 156 13.89 -16.36 -3.86
CA ALA A 156 13.45 -15.07 -4.37
C ALA A 156 12.10 -15.19 -5.05
N GLU A 157 11.22 -14.24 -4.76
CA GLU A 157 9.86 -14.20 -5.28
C GLU A 157 9.69 -13.10 -6.31
N ALA A 158 8.81 -13.34 -7.27
CA ALA A 158 8.40 -12.34 -8.24
C ALA A 158 7.72 -11.17 -7.51
N ILE A 159 8.06 -9.94 -7.89
CA ILE A 159 7.28 -8.77 -7.44
C ILE A 159 6.07 -8.68 -8.35
N GLU A 160 4.92 -9.07 -7.83
CA GLU A 160 3.66 -9.17 -8.59
C GLU A 160 2.50 -8.57 -7.81
N LEU A 161 1.50 -8.09 -8.55
CA LEU A 161 0.19 -7.76 -8.02
C LEU A 161 -0.83 -8.74 -8.61
N THR A 162 -1.50 -9.49 -7.75
CA THR A 162 -2.59 -10.40 -8.12
C THR A 162 -3.93 -9.80 -7.70
N LEU A 163 -4.81 -9.56 -8.67
CA LEU A 163 -6.15 -9.01 -8.47
C LEU A 163 -7.13 -10.15 -8.14
N ALA A 164 -6.89 -10.86 -7.04
CA ALA A 164 -7.72 -11.97 -6.56
C ALA A 164 -7.58 -12.17 -5.04
N SER A 165 -8.49 -12.96 -4.46
CA SER A 165 -8.48 -13.37 -3.04
C SER A 165 -7.41 -14.41 -2.68
N GLN A 166 -6.47 -14.68 -3.58
CA GLN A 166 -5.44 -15.72 -3.45
C GLN A 166 -4.05 -15.08 -3.42
N CYS A 167 -3.14 -15.64 -2.62
CA CYS A 167 -1.76 -15.17 -2.52
C CYS A 167 -0.84 -15.74 -3.61
N ARG A 168 -1.34 -16.62 -4.48
CA ARG A 168 -0.56 -17.23 -5.56
C ARG A 168 -0.87 -16.54 -6.88
N ARG A 169 0.13 -16.55 -7.76
CA ARG A 169 0.00 -16.12 -9.15
C ARG A 169 -1.13 -16.88 -9.85
N ILE A 170 -1.93 -16.13 -10.61
CA ILE A 170 -2.98 -16.65 -11.48
C ILE A 170 -2.70 -16.21 -12.92
N ASP A 171 -2.51 -17.17 -13.82
CA ASP A 171 -2.18 -16.96 -15.23
C ASP A 171 -3.45 -16.80 -16.11
N ASP A 172 -4.36 -15.91 -15.72
CA ASP A 172 -5.58 -15.62 -16.47
C ASP A 172 -5.79 -14.11 -16.75
N GLY A 173 -4.71 -13.34 -16.65
CA GLY A 173 -4.74 -11.89 -16.82
C GLY A 173 -5.08 -11.11 -15.55
N ARG A 174 -5.19 -11.74 -14.39
CA ARG A 174 -5.34 -11.04 -13.09
C ARG A 174 -4.04 -10.79 -12.35
N THR A 175 -2.91 -11.31 -12.85
CA THR A 175 -1.59 -11.10 -12.23
C THR A 175 -0.71 -10.22 -13.11
N ILE A 176 -0.02 -9.28 -12.46
CA ILE A 176 0.79 -8.24 -13.10
C ILE A 176 2.18 -8.27 -12.50
N GLY A 177 3.19 -8.59 -13.30
CA GLY A 177 4.58 -8.56 -12.88
C GLY A 177 5.18 -7.15 -12.93
N PHE A 178 6.11 -6.88 -12.02
CA PHE A 178 6.83 -5.62 -11.97
C PHE A 178 7.75 -5.42 -13.19
N SER A 179 8.70 -6.34 -13.39
CA SER A 179 9.71 -6.29 -14.45
C SER A 179 10.42 -7.64 -14.57
N ASN A 180 11.05 -7.91 -15.72
CA ASN A 180 12.00 -9.02 -15.91
C ASN A 180 13.43 -8.49 -16.14
N ASN A 181 13.67 -7.19 -15.94
CA ASN A 181 15.00 -6.59 -16.07
C ASN A 181 15.74 -6.68 -14.73
N VAL A 182 16.93 -7.30 -14.74
CA VAL A 182 17.81 -7.47 -13.58
C VAL A 182 18.13 -6.17 -12.82
N THR A 183 18.09 -5.01 -13.49
CA THR A 183 18.38 -3.72 -12.87
C THR A 183 17.13 -2.97 -12.40
N ALA A 184 15.94 -3.55 -12.54
CA ALA A 184 14.72 -2.86 -12.14
C ALA A 184 14.66 -2.67 -10.62
N ASN A 185 14.10 -1.55 -10.20
CA ASN A 185 14.10 -1.12 -8.81
C ASN A 185 12.72 -0.61 -8.39
N LEU A 186 12.01 -1.38 -7.57
CA LEU A 186 10.70 -0.98 -7.04
C LEU A 186 10.79 0.25 -6.11
N GLY A 187 11.94 0.47 -5.46
CA GLY A 187 12.16 1.66 -4.64
C GLY A 187 12.31 2.95 -5.44
N ASP A 188 12.56 2.87 -6.76
CA ASP A 188 12.63 4.04 -7.65
C ASP A 188 11.22 4.41 -8.12
N ILE A 189 10.77 5.61 -7.75
CA ILE A 189 9.44 6.11 -8.09
C ILE A 189 9.18 6.14 -9.60
N ASN A 190 10.22 6.41 -10.41
CA ASN A 190 10.08 6.49 -11.86
C ASN A 190 9.85 5.12 -12.51
N GLN A 191 10.20 4.03 -11.81
CA GLN A 191 9.95 2.67 -12.24
C GLN A 191 8.68 2.08 -11.58
N ARG A 192 8.43 2.45 -10.31
CA ARG A 192 7.27 2.00 -9.55
C ARG A 192 5.97 2.60 -10.07
N MET A 193 5.91 3.91 -10.34
CA MET A 193 4.67 4.55 -10.80
C MET A 193 4.15 3.96 -12.12
N PRO A 194 4.98 3.71 -13.15
CA PRO A 194 4.52 2.99 -14.34
C PRO A 194 3.94 1.61 -14.04
N PHE A 195 4.51 0.86 -13.08
CA PHE A 195 3.94 -0.42 -12.66
C PHE A 195 2.58 -0.26 -11.97
N VAL A 196 2.47 0.68 -11.03
CA VAL A 196 1.22 0.98 -10.31
C VAL A 196 0.11 1.41 -11.27
N LEU A 197 0.41 2.31 -12.22
CA LEU A 197 -0.60 2.78 -13.19
C LEU A 197 -0.99 1.71 -14.21
N ARG A 198 -0.06 0.82 -14.60
CA ARG A 198 -0.41 -0.38 -15.39
C ARG A 198 -1.37 -1.27 -14.62
N ALA A 199 -1.12 -1.46 -13.33
CA ALA A 199 -1.98 -2.26 -12.47
C ALA A 199 -3.39 -1.67 -12.30
N ALA A 200 -3.48 -0.35 -12.06
CA ALA A 200 -4.74 0.36 -12.01
C ALA A 200 -5.54 0.23 -13.32
N LYS A 201 -4.87 0.41 -14.47
CA LYS A 201 -5.51 0.25 -15.78
C LYS A 201 -6.02 -1.18 -15.99
N GLN A 202 -5.21 -2.18 -15.62
CA GLN A 202 -5.61 -3.58 -15.78
C GLN A 202 -6.80 -3.95 -14.90
N PHE A 203 -6.87 -3.40 -13.68
CA PHE A 203 -8.05 -3.54 -12.84
C PHE A 203 -9.30 -2.93 -13.50
N ASP A 204 -9.20 -1.73 -14.07
CA ASP A 204 -10.30 -1.09 -14.82
C ASP A 204 -10.74 -1.93 -16.04
N ASP A 205 -9.78 -2.43 -16.83
CA ASP A 205 -10.06 -3.30 -17.97
C ASP A 205 -10.81 -4.58 -17.53
N LEU A 206 -10.39 -5.17 -16.41
CA LEU A 206 -11.03 -6.37 -15.86
C LEU A 206 -12.46 -6.10 -15.37
N LEU A 207 -12.72 -4.94 -14.75
CA LEU A 207 -14.07 -4.52 -14.35
C LEU A 207 -15.01 -4.34 -15.55
N GLN A 208 -14.48 -4.06 -16.73
CA GLN A 208 -15.23 -3.89 -17.98
C GLN A 208 -15.31 -5.19 -18.81
N SER A 209 -14.75 -6.29 -18.30
CA SER A 209 -14.68 -7.59 -18.99
C SER A 209 -15.62 -8.64 -18.38
N ASP A 210 -15.60 -9.85 -18.93
CA ASP A 210 -16.27 -11.03 -18.36
C ASP A 210 -15.68 -11.48 -16.99
N LYS A 211 -14.51 -10.94 -16.60
CA LYS A 211 -13.85 -11.20 -15.31
C LYS A 211 -14.42 -10.40 -14.14
N ARG A 212 -15.30 -9.42 -14.38
CA ARG A 212 -15.87 -8.55 -13.34
C ARG A 212 -16.46 -9.33 -12.15
N GLN A 213 -17.27 -10.35 -12.42
CA GLN A 213 -17.89 -11.16 -11.36
C GLN A 213 -16.86 -11.89 -10.49
N GLN A 214 -15.73 -12.31 -11.08
CA GLN A 214 -14.65 -12.96 -10.35
C GLN A 214 -13.93 -11.96 -9.43
N LEU A 215 -13.73 -10.72 -9.88
CA LEU A 215 -13.18 -9.64 -9.06
C LEU A 215 -14.11 -9.30 -7.90
N GLU A 216 -15.40 -9.10 -8.16
CA GLU A 216 -16.39 -8.81 -7.12
C GLU A 216 -16.43 -9.93 -6.07
N HIS A 217 -16.39 -11.19 -6.50
CA HIS A 217 -16.32 -12.33 -5.59
C HIS A 217 -15.04 -12.31 -4.74
N SER A 218 -13.88 -12.08 -5.36
CA SER A 218 -12.61 -11.98 -4.62
C SER A 218 -12.62 -10.85 -3.59
N ILE A 219 -13.18 -9.68 -3.92
CA ILE A 219 -13.32 -8.56 -2.96
C ILE A 219 -14.21 -8.95 -1.79
N LEU A 220 -15.35 -9.60 -2.07
CA LEU A 220 -16.27 -10.08 -1.02
C LEU A 220 -15.63 -11.14 -0.13
N GLU A 221 -14.88 -12.07 -0.70
CA GLU A 221 -14.15 -13.08 0.07
C GLU A 221 -13.16 -12.41 1.03
N ILE A 222 -12.33 -11.48 0.55
CA ILE A 222 -11.38 -10.72 1.38
C ILE A 222 -12.13 -9.97 2.50
N ALA A 223 -13.24 -9.29 2.17
CA ALA A 223 -14.01 -8.51 3.13
C ALA A 223 -14.63 -9.35 4.25
N LEU A 224 -14.99 -10.61 3.96
CA LEU A 224 -15.52 -11.55 4.96
C LEU A 224 -14.43 -12.20 5.82
N GLY A 225 -13.17 -11.76 5.68
CA GLY A 225 -12.02 -12.42 6.30
C GLY A 225 -11.74 -13.80 5.70
N GLY A 226 -12.37 -14.11 4.57
CA GLY A 226 -12.01 -15.21 3.69
C GLY A 226 -10.85 -14.84 2.78
N GLY A 227 -10.44 -15.76 1.91
CA GLY A 227 -9.33 -15.55 1.00
C GLY A 227 -7.97 -15.50 1.70
N VAL A 228 -7.45 -16.67 2.08
CA VAL A 228 -6.05 -17.12 1.88
C VAL A 228 -6.09 -18.65 2.00
N ARG A 229 -5.81 -19.37 0.91
CA ARG A 229 -5.28 -20.75 0.89
C ARG A 229 -4.20 -20.83 -0.19
#